data_AF-A0A7C5VXR4-F1
#
_entry.id   AF-A0A7C5VXR4-F1
#
_cell.length_a   1.000
_cell.length_b   1.000
_cell.length_c   1.000
_cell.angle_alpha   90.00
_cell.angle_beta   90.00
_cell.angle_gamma   90.00
#
_symmetry.space_group_name_H-M   'P 1'
#
loop_
_entity.id
_entity.type
_entity.pdbx_description
1 polymer ?
#
loop_
_entity_poly.entity_id
_entity_poly.type
_entity_poly.pdbx_seq_one_letter_code
_entity_poly.pdbx_strand_id
1 'polypeptide(L)'
;MDEERRRGEEPEERIPERSLIVREPWASYIVQGRKTWEVRRYPTRVRGRIGIVSPRGLIGAVRLVRVLGPFSVEELLEEIERHLAPEEFLRAYAQERPLWVWELEEAEEFEEPYEVERAGGPRIWVLRRWVRRRD
;
A
#
# COMPACT_ATOMS: atom_id res chain seq x y z
N MET A 1 17.67 -30.66 -7.08
CA MET A 1 17.41 -30.26 -8.49
C MET A 1 16.19 -29.34 -8.41
N ASP A 2 16.37 -28.21 -7.72
CA ASP A 2 15.29 -27.35 -7.23
C ASP A 2 15.46 -25.90 -7.68
N GLU A 3 16.21 -25.69 -8.76
CA GLU A 3 16.43 -24.37 -9.36
C GLU A 3 15.49 -24.05 -10.54
N GLU A 4 14.75 -25.03 -11.07
CA GLU A 4 13.93 -24.83 -12.28
C GLU A 4 12.45 -24.45 -12.03
N ARG A 5 12.03 -24.29 -10.77
CA ARG A 5 10.66 -23.83 -10.42
C ARG A 5 10.54 -22.32 -10.17
N ARG A 6 11.56 -21.53 -10.52
CA ARG A 6 11.51 -20.05 -10.53
C ARG A 6 11.55 -19.48 -11.95
N ARG A 7 10.98 -20.19 -12.92
CA ARG A 7 10.88 -19.72 -14.31
C ARG A 7 9.64 -18.84 -14.46
N GLY A 8 9.87 -17.53 -14.27
CA GLY A 8 9.15 -16.43 -14.92
C GLY A 8 7.64 -16.36 -14.74
N GLU A 9 7.16 -15.71 -13.68
CA GLU A 9 6.00 -14.85 -13.87
C GLU A 9 6.42 -13.74 -14.83
N GLU A 10 5.71 -13.60 -15.95
CA GLU A 10 5.94 -12.53 -16.91
C GLU A 10 5.89 -11.18 -16.14
N PRO A 11 6.83 -10.23 -16.36
CA PRO A 11 6.90 -8.97 -15.60
C PRO A 11 5.59 -8.17 -15.55
N GLU A 12 4.72 -8.37 -16.54
CA GLU A 12 3.41 -7.73 -16.65
C GLU A 12 2.37 -8.28 -15.67
N GLU A 13 2.49 -9.56 -15.25
CA GLU A 13 1.61 -10.19 -14.25
C GLU A 13 1.87 -9.63 -12.85
N ARG A 14 3.09 -9.14 -12.59
CA ARG A 14 3.49 -8.56 -11.30
C ARG A 14 2.88 -7.19 -11.04
N ILE A 15 2.43 -6.44 -12.05
CA ILE A 15 1.84 -5.10 -11.86
C ILE A 15 0.34 -5.25 -11.54
N PRO A 16 -0.16 -4.83 -10.36
CA PRO A 16 -1.59 -4.91 -10.06
C PRO A 16 -2.44 -3.94 -10.90
N GLU A 17 -3.72 -4.27 -11.12
CA GLU A 17 -4.69 -3.42 -11.84
C GLU A 17 -4.82 -2.01 -11.24
N ARG A 18 -4.71 -1.92 -9.92
CA ARG A 18 -4.78 -0.69 -9.14
C ARG A 18 -3.65 -0.64 -8.11
N SER A 19 -3.04 0.54 -7.98
CA SER A 19 -1.99 0.78 -7.01
C SER A 19 -2.29 2.00 -6.15
N LEU A 20 -2.14 1.84 -4.84
CA LEU A 20 -2.38 2.87 -3.85
C LEU A 20 -1.16 3.79 -3.74
N ILE A 21 -1.39 5.10 -3.79
CA ILE A 21 -0.33 6.07 -3.50
C ILE A 21 -0.20 6.21 -1.98
N VAL A 22 1.02 5.98 -1.49
CA VAL A 22 1.39 6.05 -0.08
C VAL A 22 2.68 6.88 0.06
N ARG A 23 2.75 7.71 1.10
CA ARG A 23 3.97 8.49 1.38
C ARG A 23 5.01 7.64 2.09
N GLU A 24 6.28 7.97 1.88
CA GLU A 24 7.35 7.43 2.72
C GLU A 24 7.26 8.01 4.16
N PRO A 25 7.67 7.27 5.20
CA PRO A 25 8.27 5.92 5.15
C PRO A 25 7.25 4.78 5.07
N TRP A 26 5.96 5.08 5.17
CA TRP A 26 4.89 4.08 5.27
C TRP A 26 4.80 3.15 4.07
N ALA A 27 5.03 3.68 2.86
CA ALA A 27 5.07 2.89 1.64
C ALA A 27 6.10 1.75 1.74
N SER A 28 7.32 2.07 2.17
CA SER A 28 8.39 1.08 2.38
C SER A 28 8.00 0.06 3.46
N TYR A 29 7.43 0.51 4.59
CA TYR A 29 7.02 -0.41 5.65
C TYR A 29 5.93 -1.39 5.21
N ILE A 30 5.03 -0.96 4.32
CA ILE A 30 3.99 -1.84 3.77
C ILE A 30 4.61 -2.95 2.92
N VAL A 31 5.45 -2.61 1.94
CA VAL A 31 6.01 -3.61 1.01
C VAL A 31 7.04 -4.53 1.69
N GLN A 32 7.66 -4.06 2.77
CA GLN A 32 8.52 -4.87 3.66
C GLN A 32 7.73 -5.76 4.63
N GLY A 33 6.39 -5.70 4.63
CA GLY A 33 5.53 -6.46 5.54
C GLY A 33 5.56 -6.00 7.00
N ARG A 34 6.21 -4.87 7.30
CA ARG A 34 6.32 -4.30 8.67
C ARG A 34 5.04 -3.59 9.09
N LYS A 35 4.31 -3.01 8.13
CA LYS A 35 3.04 -2.28 8.33
C LYS A 35 1.93 -3.05 7.63
N THR A 36 1.11 -3.74 8.41
CA THR A 36 -0.02 -4.56 7.90
C THR A 36 -1.33 -3.78 7.87
N TRP A 37 -1.42 -2.63 8.54
CA TRP A 37 -2.61 -1.79 8.58
C TRP A 37 -2.35 -0.42 7.95
N GLU A 38 -3.06 -0.08 6.88
CA GLU A 38 -3.05 1.25 6.28
C GLU A 38 -4.24 2.09 6.76
N VAL A 39 -3.94 3.21 7.43
CA VAL A 39 -4.95 4.07 8.06
C VAL A 39 -5.43 5.13 7.06
N ARG A 40 -6.74 5.28 6.91
CA ARG A 40 -7.39 6.19 5.95
C ARG A 40 -8.62 6.86 6.55
N ARG A 41 -8.97 8.05 6.05
CA ARG A 41 -10.21 8.75 6.44
C ARG A 41 -11.49 8.09 5.91
N TYR A 42 -11.39 7.24 4.89
CA TYR A 42 -12.56 6.64 4.22
C TYR A 42 -12.34 5.14 3.96
N PRO A 43 -13.42 4.33 3.99
CA PRO A 43 -13.34 2.94 3.59
C PRO A 43 -13.19 2.81 2.07
N THR A 44 -12.81 1.63 1.60
CA THR A 44 -12.78 1.30 0.17
C THR A 44 -13.51 -0.02 -0.11
N ARG A 45 -14.05 -0.15 -1.33
CA ARG A 45 -14.59 -1.41 -1.86
C ARG A 45 -13.54 -2.26 -2.58
N VAL A 46 -12.33 -1.73 -2.78
CA VAL A 46 -11.21 -2.48 -3.40
C VAL A 46 -10.81 -3.65 -2.50
N ARG A 47 -10.57 -4.82 -3.09
CA ARG A 47 -10.06 -6.04 -2.44
C ARG A 47 -9.09 -6.75 -3.38
N GLY A 48 -8.27 -7.63 -2.82
CA GLY A 48 -7.30 -8.43 -3.59
C GLY A 48 -5.96 -7.73 -3.76
N ARG A 49 -5.15 -8.20 -4.72
CA ARG A 49 -3.78 -7.71 -4.95
C ARG A 49 -3.80 -6.28 -5.47
N ILE A 50 -3.11 -5.39 -4.79
CA ILE A 50 -2.94 -3.97 -5.12
C ILE A 50 -1.46 -3.60 -5.09
N GLY A 51 -1.08 -2.60 -5.88
CA GLY A 51 0.28 -2.08 -5.88
C GLY A 51 0.46 -0.99 -4.83
N ILE A 52 1.70 -0.74 -4.42
CA ILE A 52 2.06 0.38 -3.54
C ILE A 52 2.98 1.33 -4.30
N VAL A 53 2.49 2.54 -4.54
CA VAL A 53 3.24 3.61 -5.21
C VAL A 53 3.78 4.57 -4.18
N SER A 54 5.09 4.82 -4.23
CA SER A 54 5.77 5.87 -3.47
C SER A 54 6.34 6.92 -4.44
N PRO A 55 6.99 7.99 -3.94
CA PRO A 55 7.69 8.94 -4.81
C PRO A 55 8.73 8.30 -5.74
N ARG A 56 9.21 7.09 -5.43
CA ARG A 56 10.17 6.33 -6.25
C ARG A 56 9.53 5.60 -7.44
N GLY A 57 8.21 5.40 -7.44
CA GLY A 57 7.49 4.58 -8.41
C GLY A 57 6.59 3.54 -7.74
N LEU A 58 6.18 2.51 -8.48
CA LEU A 58 5.52 1.33 -7.91
C LEU A 58 6.59 0.41 -7.34
N ILE A 59 6.63 0.31 -6.00
CA ILE A 59 7.73 -0.32 -5.25
C ILE A 59 7.41 -1.73 -4.75
N GLY A 60 6.18 -2.20 -4.93
CA GLY A 60 5.76 -3.51 -4.46
C GLY A 60 4.26 -3.70 -4.57
N ALA A 61 3.79 -4.83 -4.04
CA ALA A 61 2.39 -5.19 -3.98
C ALA A 61 2.03 -5.81 -2.62
N VAL A 62 0.74 -5.77 -2.31
CA VAL A 62 0.12 -6.39 -1.13
C VAL A 62 -1.27 -6.88 -1.50
N ARG A 63 -1.86 -7.73 -0.67
CA ARG A 63 -3.28 -8.09 -0.75
C ARG A 63 -4.10 -7.29 0.25
N LEU A 64 -5.04 -6.48 -0.21
CA LEU A 64 -6.01 -5.80 0.65
C LEU A 64 -7.16 -6.77 0.97
N VAL A 65 -7.15 -7.32 2.18
CA VAL A 65 -8.06 -8.41 2.59
C VAL A 65 -9.31 -7.91 3.30
N ARG A 66 -9.18 -6.88 4.15
CA ARG A 66 -10.29 -6.33 4.94
C ARG A 66 -10.25 -4.80 5.01
N VAL A 67 -11.41 -4.22 5.27
CA VAL A 67 -11.54 -2.82 5.68
C VAL A 67 -12.30 -2.81 6.99
N LEU A 68 -11.66 -2.26 8.02
CA LEU A 68 -12.11 -2.28 9.41
C LEU A 68 -12.37 -0.84 9.88
N GLY A 69 -13.27 -0.70 10.84
CA GLY A 69 -13.62 0.57 11.47
C GLY A 69 -15.12 0.90 11.38
N PRO A 70 -15.50 2.14 11.73
CA PRO A 70 -14.61 3.24 12.16
C PRO A 70 -13.85 2.96 13.47
N PHE A 71 -12.67 3.55 13.62
CA PHE A 71 -11.88 3.60 14.86
C PHE A 71 -11.66 5.05 15.31
N SER A 72 -11.58 5.26 16.62
CA SER A 72 -11.00 6.44 17.26
C SER A 72 -9.47 6.44 17.16
N VAL A 73 -8.82 7.55 17.54
CA VAL A 73 -7.36 7.59 17.63
C VAL A 73 -6.89 6.68 18.77
N GLU A 74 -7.61 6.68 19.88
CA GLU A 74 -7.30 5.89 21.07
C GLU A 74 -7.30 4.39 20.77
N GLU A 75 -8.30 3.87 20.06
CA GLU A 75 -8.33 2.47 19.61
C GLU A 75 -7.19 2.14 18.62
N LEU A 76 -6.78 3.10 17.78
CA LEU A 76 -5.64 2.88 16.89
C LEU A 76 -4.31 2.82 17.67
N LEU A 77 -4.14 3.62 18.73
CA LEU A 77 -2.92 3.61 19.53
C LEU A 77 -2.66 2.25 20.20
N GLU A 78 -3.72 1.48 20.50
CA GLU A 78 -3.60 0.11 21.00
C GLU A 78 -3.03 -0.87 19.94
N GLU A 79 -3.14 -0.52 18.65
CA GLU A 79 -2.70 -1.33 17.51
C GLU A 79 -1.50 -0.69 16.77
N ILE A 80 -0.71 0.13 17.48
CA ILE A 80 0.41 0.90 16.91
C ILE A 80 1.42 0.02 16.18
N GLU A 81 1.63 -1.22 16.62
CA GLU A 81 2.56 -2.16 15.97
C GLU A 81 2.11 -2.55 14.56
N ARG A 82 0.81 -2.49 14.24
CA ARG A 82 0.29 -2.86 12.91
C ARG A 82 0.37 -1.74 11.90
N HIS A 83 0.19 -0.49 12.34
CA HIS A 83 0.15 0.67 11.44
C HIS A 83 1.36 1.61 11.56
N LEU A 84 2.13 1.52 12.65
CA LEU A 84 3.38 2.24 12.93
C LEU A 84 3.28 3.78 12.93
N ALA A 85 2.06 4.32 12.94
CA ALA A 85 1.83 5.76 12.87
C ALA A 85 1.82 6.34 14.29
N PRO A 86 2.70 7.33 14.60
CA PRO A 86 2.77 7.91 15.93
C PRO A 86 1.51 8.72 16.24
N GLU A 87 1.24 8.91 17.53
CA GLU A 87 0.04 9.59 18.03
C GLU A 87 -0.16 10.98 17.44
N GLU A 88 0.89 11.81 17.42
CA GLU A 88 0.84 13.15 16.85
C GLU A 88 0.34 13.13 15.39
N PHE A 89 0.88 12.19 14.59
CA PHE A 89 0.46 12.02 13.20
C PHE A 89 -1.00 11.58 13.10
N LEU A 90 -1.42 10.59 13.91
CA LEU A 90 -2.79 10.12 13.92
C LEU A 90 -3.79 11.21 14.28
N ARG A 91 -3.52 12.01 15.34
CA ARG A 91 -4.39 13.11 15.76
C ARG A 91 -4.50 14.18 14.67
N ALA A 92 -3.37 14.60 14.12
CA ALA A 92 -3.34 15.57 13.02
C ALA A 92 -4.04 15.05 11.75
N TYR A 93 -3.89 13.75 11.45
CA TYR A 93 -4.52 13.11 10.30
C TYR A 93 -6.03 12.89 10.49
N ALA A 94 -6.48 12.55 11.70
CA ALA A 94 -7.89 12.34 12.04
C ALA A 94 -8.70 13.63 11.98
N GLN A 95 -8.17 14.75 12.49
CA GLN A 95 -8.92 15.99 12.69
C GLN A 95 -10.26 15.74 13.39
N GLU A 96 -10.21 14.96 14.49
CA GLU A 96 -11.37 14.60 15.33
C GLU A 96 -12.45 13.77 14.58
N ARG A 97 -12.09 13.17 13.45
CA ARG A 97 -12.96 12.23 12.72
C ARG A 97 -12.51 10.79 12.96
N PRO A 98 -13.44 9.83 13.00
CA PRO A 98 -13.06 8.43 13.01
C PRO A 98 -12.28 8.06 11.74
N LEU A 99 -11.40 7.07 11.89
CA LEU A 99 -10.55 6.55 10.82
C LEU A 99 -10.92 5.11 10.48
N TRP A 100 -10.48 4.68 9.31
CA TRP A 100 -10.64 3.34 8.79
C TRP A 100 -9.27 2.70 8.61
N VAL A 101 -9.22 1.39 8.75
CA VAL A 101 -8.02 0.59 8.52
C VAL A 101 -8.26 -0.28 7.29
N TRP A 102 -7.30 -0.29 6.37
CA TRP A 102 -7.22 -1.28 5.31
C TRP A 102 -6.17 -2.30 5.72
N GLU A 103 -6.59 -3.54 5.95
CA GLU A 103 -5.69 -4.62 6.33
C GLU A 103 -5.05 -5.24 5.10
N LEU A 104 -3.74 -5.39 5.19
CA LEU A 104 -2.82 -5.76 4.12
C LEU A 104 -2.06 -7.03 4.52
N GLU A 105 -1.98 -7.97 3.59
CA GLU A 105 -1.23 -9.23 3.72
C GLU A 105 -0.39 -9.47 2.48
N GLU A 106 0.38 -10.57 2.46
CA GLU A 106 1.13 -11.03 1.28
C GLU A 106 2.03 -9.92 0.69
N ALA A 107 2.80 -9.25 1.54
CA ALA A 107 3.66 -8.16 1.10
C ALA A 107 4.79 -8.67 0.21
N GLU A 108 4.95 -8.00 -0.93
CA GLU A 108 5.99 -8.25 -1.91
C GLU A 108 6.69 -6.92 -2.22
N GLU A 109 7.95 -6.79 -1.83
CA GLU A 109 8.81 -5.71 -2.27
C GLU A 109 9.40 -6.07 -3.63
N PHE A 110 9.34 -5.14 -4.58
CA PHE A 110 9.96 -5.31 -5.88
C PHE A 110 11.44 -4.98 -5.81
N GLU A 111 12.27 -5.76 -6.52
CA GLU A 111 13.72 -5.53 -6.59
C GLU A 111 14.04 -4.13 -7.09
N GLU A 112 13.29 -3.66 -8.09
CA GLU A 112 13.38 -2.31 -8.62
C GLU A 112 11.99 -1.66 -8.76
N PRO A 113 11.85 -0.36 -8.48
CA PRO A 113 10.60 0.35 -8.70
C PRO A 113 10.24 0.40 -10.18
N TYR A 114 8.99 0.09 -10.51
CA TYR A 114 8.42 0.39 -11.83
C TYR A 114 8.13 1.88 -11.95
N GLU A 115 8.32 2.44 -13.14
CA GLU A 115 7.97 3.82 -13.43
C GLU A 115 6.47 4.02 -13.40
N VAL A 116 6.05 5.13 -12.82
CA VAL A 116 4.66 5.54 -12.80
C VAL A 116 4.56 6.86 -13.53
N GLU A 117 3.84 6.86 -14.65
CA GLU A 117 3.49 8.09 -15.34
C GLU A 117 2.68 8.98 -14.40
N ARG A 118 3.20 10.18 -14.17
CA ARG A 118 2.52 11.18 -13.35
C ARG A 118 1.30 11.69 -14.12
N ALA A 119 0.17 11.04 -13.93
CA ALA A 119 -1.10 11.63 -14.32
C ALA A 119 -1.36 12.89 -13.47
N GLY A 120 -1.65 14.01 -14.12
CA GLY A 120 -1.85 15.29 -13.43
C GLY A 120 -2.92 15.24 -12.33
N GLY A 121 -2.66 15.94 -11.22
CA GLY A 121 -3.60 16.12 -10.11
C GLY A 121 -3.48 15.09 -8.97
N PRO A 122 -4.07 15.37 -7.80
CA PRO A 122 -4.04 14.46 -6.66
C PRO A 122 -4.89 13.22 -6.94
N ARG A 123 -4.26 12.04 -6.93
CA ARG A 123 -4.92 10.73 -7.07
C ARG A 123 -4.59 9.86 -5.87
N ILE A 124 -5.58 9.08 -5.42
CA ILE A 124 -5.36 8.03 -4.41
C ILE A 124 -4.87 6.75 -5.10
N TRP A 125 -5.36 6.49 -6.32
CA TRP A 125 -5.12 5.27 -7.07
C TRP A 125 -4.47 5.54 -8.43
N VAL A 126 -3.49 4.72 -8.77
CA VAL A 126 -2.87 4.58 -10.10
C VAL A 126 -3.43 3.31 -10.74
N LEU A 127 -3.68 3.34 -12.05
CA LEU A 127 -4.12 2.16 -12.81
C LEU A 127 -2.91 1.54 -13.53
N ARG A 128 -2.91 0.21 -13.73
CA ARG A 128 -1.82 -0.53 -14.41
C ARG A 128 -1.31 0.16 -15.67
N ARG A 129 -2.20 0.67 -16.53
CA ARG A 129 -1.84 1.32 -17.81
C ARG A 129 -0.89 2.53 -17.69
N TRP A 130 -0.72 3.08 -16.48
CA TRP A 130 0.18 4.19 -16.19
C TRP A 130 1.52 3.73 -15.59
N VAL A 131 1.77 2.42 -15.55
CA VAL A 131 2.96 1.82 -14.95
C VAL A 131 3.76 1.12 -16.03
N ARG A 132 5.08 1.35 -16.07
CA ARG A 132 6.01 0.70 -17.01
C ARG A 132 7.27 0.24 -16.30
N ARG A 133 8.00 -0.72 -16.87
CA ARG A 133 9.34 -1.05 -16.41
C ARG A 133 10.25 0.17 -16.58
N ARG A 134 11.24 0.31 -15.69
CA ARG A 134 12.38 1.16 -15.97
C ARG A 134 13.19 0.54 -17.10
N ASP A 135 13.55 1.36 -18.08
CA ASP A 135 14.50 1.03 -19.14
C ASP A 135 15.95 1.05 -18.62
#